data_AF-A0A9P5BVM9-F1
#
_entry.id   AF-A0A9P5BVM9-F1
#
_cell.length_a   1.000
_cell.length_b   1.000
_cell.length_c   1.000
_cell.angle_alpha   90.00
_cell.angle_beta   90.00
_cell.angle_gamma   90.00
#
_symmetry.space_group_name_H-M   'P 1'
#
loop_
_entity.id
_entity.type
_entity.pdbx_description
1 polymer ?
#
loop_
_entity_poly.entity_id
_entity_poly.type
_entity_poly.pdbx_seq_one_letter_code
_entity_poly.pdbx_strand_id
1 'polypeptide(L)'
;MASVNNISPTPPPDIQARLFEIANEVALEYAQGYHWSSCHPWNIVHDPEYDRQYGIRGMERHFWSLTAPFGSCLGASTSILTELQAEFASDSDSEVRRYANYVQLMTSAEHATSDNGHHAVVAMCFDDFAIIIGHALQSVAFQAPLGGTFNMAPYIPLFGEPGQERFKYFIHDGKFKLTMNNEKGSFPVLFFSEMDADKAVNQLTIPAAEELKTVGGQEHIVMPTRKYLSIRSLLDEKPQRIDAVSVNGKWLTTTMRIQVNFEKAEISMQIPNRDWMDRIQSKDWPLTLDPCRQANWVAFREPVQQKWTKETAVDAAAQCADV
;
A
#
# COMPACT_ATOMS: atom_id res chain seq x y z
N MET A 1 21.85 3.12 -12.98
CA MET A 1 20.69 2.28 -13.35
C MET A 1 21.21 0.90 -13.73
N ALA A 2 20.99 -0.09 -12.86
CA ALA A 2 21.18 -1.49 -13.23
C ALA A 2 20.08 -1.89 -14.23
N SER A 3 20.43 -2.62 -15.29
CA SER A 3 19.45 -3.20 -16.22
C SER A 3 18.55 -4.19 -15.50
N VAL A 4 17.31 -4.35 -15.98
CA VAL A 4 16.50 -5.54 -15.67
C VAL A 4 17.28 -6.73 -16.20
N ASN A 5 17.87 -7.53 -15.32
CA ASN A 5 18.87 -8.53 -15.73
C ASN A 5 18.22 -9.82 -16.26
N ASN A 6 16.90 -9.94 -16.18
CA ASN A 6 16.22 -11.20 -16.38
C ASN A 6 14.91 -11.03 -17.18
N ILE A 7 15.06 -10.57 -18.43
CA ILE A 7 13.97 -10.50 -19.41
C ILE A 7 13.83 -11.89 -20.05
N SER A 8 12.61 -12.42 -20.09
CA SER A 8 12.30 -13.70 -20.73
C SER A 8 11.82 -13.50 -22.16
N PRO A 9 12.09 -14.43 -23.09
CA PRO A 9 11.41 -14.44 -24.38
C PRO A 9 9.90 -14.48 -24.20
N THR A 10 9.15 -13.82 -25.10
CA THR A 10 7.68 -13.82 -25.02
C THR A 10 7.12 -15.25 -25.15
N PRO A 11 6.34 -15.75 -24.16
CA PRO A 11 5.74 -17.07 -24.23
C PRO A 11 4.67 -17.18 -25.32
N PRO A 12 4.34 -18.41 -25.76
CA PRO A 12 3.12 -18.68 -26.51
C PRO A 12 1.86 -18.17 -25.78
N PRO A 13 0.78 -17.80 -26.50
CA PRO A 13 -0.40 -17.16 -25.91
C PRO A 13 -1.11 -17.95 -24.79
N ASP A 14 -1.12 -19.28 -24.88
CA ASP A 14 -1.67 -20.18 -23.87
C ASP A 14 -0.84 -20.15 -22.57
N ILE A 15 0.48 -20.17 -22.70
CA ILE A 15 1.40 -20.01 -21.56
C ILE A 15 1.28 -18.60 -20.97
N GLN A 16 1.19 -17.56 -21.80
CA GLN A 16 0.95 -16.19 -21.35
C GLN A 16 -0.34 -16.07 -20.54
N ALA A 17 -1.44 -16.66 -21.01
CA ALA A 17 -2.71 -16.65 -20.31
C ALA A 17 -2.62 -17.35 -18.96
N ARG A 18 -1.95 -18.51 -18.91
CA ARG A 18 -1.75 -19.27 -17.66
C ARG A 18 -0.87 -18.51 -16.65
N LEU A 19 0.22 -17.88 -17.10
CA LEU A 19 1.07 -17.04 -16.26
C LEU A 19 0.29 -15.86 -15.67
N PHE A 20 -0.55 -15.23 -16.48
CA PHE A 20 -1.39 -14.12 -16.03
C PHE A 20 -2.48 -14.55 -15.05
N GLU A 21 -3.11 -15.71 -15.29
CA GLU A 21 -4.11 -16.30 -14.40
C GLU A 21 -3.54 -16.52 -12.99
N ILE A 22 -2.41 -17.24 -12.88
CA ILE A 22 -1.74 -17.51 -11.60
C ILE A 22 -1.32 -16.19 -10.93
N ALA A 23 -0.71 -15.26 -11.67
CA ALA A 23 -0.31 -13.97 -11.12
C ALA A 23 -1.52 -13.19 -10.56
N ASN A 24 -2.66 -13.27 -11.24
CA ASN A 24 -3.89 -12.63 -10.80
C ASN A 24 -4.51 -13.31 -9.57
N GLU A 25 -4.47 -14.64 -9.49
CA GLU A 25 -4.90 -15.42 -8.33
C GLU A 25 -4.09 -15.03 -7.08
N VAL A 26 -2.76 -15.06 -7.18
CA VAL A 26 -1.85 -14.64 -6.09
C VAL A 26 -2.10 -13.17 -5.70
N ALA A 27 -2.24 -12.28 -6.68
CA ALA A 27 -2.52 -10.86 -6.41
C ALA A 27 -3.84 -10.68 -5.62
N LEU A 28 -4.89 -11.41 -6.00
CA LEU A 28 -6.19 -11.37 -5.35
C LEU A 28 -6.17 -11.97 -3.95
N GLU A 29 -5.43 -13.05 -3.73
CA GLU A 29 -5.26 -13.65 -2.41
C GLU A 29 -4.63 -12.64 -1.44
N TYR A 30 -3.49 -12.06 -1.82
CA TYR A 30 -2.85 -11.03 -1.00
C TYR A 30 -3.72 -9.79 -0.84
N ALA A 31 -4.44 -9.36 -1.88
CA ALA A 31 -5.33 -8.22 -1.75
C ALA A 31 -6.50 -8.46 -0.77
N GLN A 32 -6.91 -9.70 -0.54
CA GLN A 32 -7.92 -10.08 0.44
C GLN A 32 -7.36 -10.18 1.86
N GLY A 33 -6.18 -10.81 2.00
CA GLY A 33 -5.61 -11.16 3.30
C GLY A 33 -4.59 -10.14 3.85
N TYR A 34 -4.13 -9.21 3.02
CA TYR A 34 -3.01 -8.33 3.36
C TYR A 34 -3.40 -6.85 3.26
N HIS A 35 -2.91 -6.05 4.21
CA HIS A 35 -3.18 -4.63 4.33
C HIS A 35 -1.90 -3.83 4.19
N TRP A 36 -1.97 -2.69 3.51
CA TRP A 36 -0.79 -1.87 3.32
C TRP A 36 -0.59 -0.97 4.53
N SER A 37 0.60 -1.00 5.11
CA SER A 37 0.93 -0.25 6.32
C SER A 37 2.42 0.07 6.37
N SER A 38 2.75 1.33 6.60
CA SER A 38 4.11 1.74 7.00
C SER A 38 4.26 1.85 8.52
N CYS A 39 3.18 1.76 9.29
CA CYS A 39 3.19 1.79 10.77
C CYS A 39 3.84 0.52 11.33
N HIS A 40 3.38 -0.65 10.88
CA HIS A 40 3.83 -1.95 11.38
C HIS A 40 5.35 -2.18 11.26
N PRO A 41 6.00 -1.94 10.10
CA PRO A 41 7.47 -2.00 10.05
C PRO A 41 8.17 -1.04 11.02
N TRP A 42 7.60 0.13 11.28
CA TRP A 42 8.15 1.09 12.25
C TRP A 42 8.00 0.58 13.68
N ASN A 43 6.84 0.06 14.05
CA ASN A 43 6.62 -0.51 15.38
C ASN A 43 7.63 -1.62 15.67
N ILE A 44 7.84 -2.56 14.74
CA ILE A 44 8.80 -3.66 14.90
C ILE A 44 10.22 -3.15 15.10
N VAL A 45 10.66 -2.17 14.30
CA VAL A 45 12.03 -1.62 14.39
C VAL A 45 12.26 -0.84 15.70
N HIS A 46 11.22 -0.22 16.25
CA HIS A 46 11.31 0.58 17.48
C HIS A 46 10.83 -0.15 18.75
N ASP A 47 10.50 -1.43 18.66
CA ASP A 47 10.11 -2.24 19.81
C ASP A 47 11.37 -2.68 20.60
N PRO A 48 11.54 -2.24 21.87
CA PRO A 48 12.71 -2.60 22.68
C PRO A 48 12.80 -4.09 23.04
N GLU A 49 11.69 -4.84 23.04
CA GLU A 49 11.70 -6.29 23.24
C GLU A 49 12.22 -7.00 21.99
N TYR A 50 11.82 -6.49 20.82
CA TYR A 50 12.22 -7.06 19.53
C TYR A 50 13.74 -6.96 19.28
N ASP A 51 14.32 -5.78 19.50
CA ASP A 51 15.77 -5.59 19.36
C ASP A 51 16.56 -6.50 20.32
N ARG A 52 16.07 -6.69 21.55
CA ARG A 52 16.69 -7.56 22.55
C ARG A 52 16.62 -9.05 22.19
N GLN A 53 15.52 -9.51 21.61
CA GLN A 53 15.31 -10.94 21.37
C GLN A 53 16.00 -11.42 20.09
N TYR A 54 16.01 -10.62 19.04
CA TYR A 54 16.42 -11.09 17.73
C TYR A 54 17.58 -10.32 17.11
N GLY A 55 17.80 -9.08 17.54
CA GLY A 55 18.66 -8.13 16.84
C GLY A 55 18.03 -7.74 15.49
N ILE A 56 17.98 -6.44 15.21
CA ILE A 56 17.34 -5.93 13.97
C ILE A 56 18.03 -6.45 12.68
N ARG A 57 19.27 -6.96 12.77
CA ARG A 57 20.06 -7.45 11.63
C ARG A 57 20.10 -8.99 11.59
N GLY A 58 19.65 -9.59 10.48
CA GLY A 58 19.64 -11.05 10.27
C GLY A 58 18.26 -11.71 10.24
N MET A 59 17.19 -10.91 10.14
CA MET A 59 15.79 -11.37 10.14
C MET A 59 15.07 -11.14 8.82
N GLU A 60 15.78 -10.99 7.73
CA GLU A 60 15.26 -10.53 6.44
C GLU A 60 14.04 -11.36 6.00
N ARG A 61 14.08 -12.67 6.23
CA ARG A 61 12.98 -13.61 5.89
C ARG A 61 11.83 -13.62 6.88
N HIS A 62 12.08 -13.30 8.14
CA HIS A 62 11.08 -13.35 9.22
C HIS A 62 10.39 -12.00 9.45
N PHE A 63 11.03 -10.90 9.07
CA PHE A 63 10.53 -9.55 9.29
C PHE A 63 9.09 -9.38 8.77
N TRP A 64 8.81 -9.86 7.56
CA TRP A 64 7.48 -9.73 6.95
C TRP A 64 6.41 -10.63 7.56
N SER A 65 6.82 -11.77 8.14
CA SER A 65 5.88 -12.63 8.86
C SER A 65 5.39 -12.00 10.17
N LEU A 66 6.20 -11.11 10.76
CA LEU A 66 5.88 -10.44 12.01
C LEU A 66 4.97 -9.22 11.81
N THR A 67 4.99 -8.62 10.63
CA THR A 67 4.09 -7.53 10.32
C THR A 67 2.75 -8.02 9.80
N ALA A 68 2.63 -9.27 9.34
CA ALA A 68 1.40 -9.84 8.79
C ALA A 68 0.21 -9.73 9.77
N PRO A 69 -1.01 -9.42 9.28
CA PRO A 69 -1.42 -9.26 7.87
C PRO A 69 -1.08 -7.89 7.28
N PHE A 70 -0.22 -7.09 7.92
CA PHE A 70 0.16 -5.76 7.47
C PHE A 70 1.57 -5.73 6.87
N GLY A 71 1.79 -4.81 5.93
CA GLY A 71 3.15 -4.56 5.45
C GLY A 71 3.24 -3.42 4.47
N SER A 72 4.46 -2.92 4.25
CA SER A 72 4.70 -1.87 3.27
C SER A 72 4.53 -2.39 1.84
N CYS A 73 4.71 -1.53 0.84
CA CYS A 73 4.68 -1.99 -0.55
C CYS A 73 5.79 -3.01 -0.81
N LEU A 74 6.92 -2.86 -0.11
CA LEU A 74 8.04 -3.78 -0.17
C LEU A 74 7.71 -5.12 0.50
N GLY A 75 7.13 -5.08 1.70
CA GLY A 75 6.77 -6.30 2.42
C GLY A 75 5.76 -7.16 1.69
N ALA A 76 4.65 -6.56 1.24
CA ALA A 76 3.66 -7.25 0.44
C ALA A 76 4.27 -7.82 -0.85
N SER A 77 5.12 -7.04 -1.55
CA SER A 77 5.75 -7.50 -2.79
C SER A 77 6.77 -8.61 -2.57
N THR A 78 7.52 -8.61 -1.46
CA THR A 78 8.42 -9.71 -1.11
C THR A 78 7.65 -11.00 -0.86
N SER A 79 6.54 -10.94 -0.12
CA SER A 79 5.71 -12.12 0.11
C SER A 79 5.04 -12.63 -1.19
N ILE A 80 4.52 -11.72 -2.01
CA ILE A 80 3.96 -12.05 -3.34
C ILE A 80 5.01 -12.67 -4.26
N LEU A 81 6.25 -12.18 -4.24
CA LEU A 81 7.35 -12.75 -5.02
C LEU A 81 7.54 -14.23 -4.66
N THR A 82 7.68 -14.52 -3.36
CA THR A 82 7.91 -15.89 -2.89
C THR A 82 6.75 -16.81 -3.25
N GLU A 83 5.51 -16.36 -3.06
CA GLU A 83 4.32 -17.14 -3.40
C GLU A 83 4.22 -17.40 -4.91
N LEU A 84 4.39 -16.35 -5.72
CA LEU A 84 4.27 -16.47 -7.17
C LEU A 84 5.36 -17.38 -7.77
N GLN A 85 6.58 -17.34 -7.21
CA GLN A 85 7.64 -18.27 -7.58
C GLN A 85 7.29 -19.72 -7.21
N ALA A 86 6.68 -19.95 -6.04
CA ALA A 86 6.26 -21.27 -5.60
C ALA A 86 5.12 -21.82 -6.46
N GLU A 87 4.11 -21.00 -6.75
CA GLU A 87 2.97 -21.35 -7.62
C GLU A 87 3.42 -21.69 -9.03
N PHE A 88 4.32 -20.89 -9.63
CA PHE A 88 4.89 -21.28 -10.92
C PHE A 88 5.71 -22.56 -10.84
N ALA A 89 6.56 -22.74 -9.83
CA ALA A 89 7.39 -23.94 -9.70
C ALA A 89 6.58 -25.22 -9.48
N SER A 90 5.37 -25.11 -8.90
CA SER A 90 4.49 -26.24 -8.62
C SER A 90 3.49 -26.54 -9.75
N ASP A 91 3.37 -25.67 -10.76
CA ASP A 91 2.44 -25.85 -11.87
C ASP A 91 2.69 -27.18 -12.63
N SER A 92 1.60 -27.81 -13.08
CA SER A 92 1.64 -29.07 -13.81
C SER A 92 2.32 -28.95 -15.19
N ASP A 93 2.29 -27.78 -15.81
CA ASP A 93 2.91 -27.51 -17.10
C ASP A 93 4.40 -27.13 -16.91
N SER A 94 5.30 -27.96 -17.47
CA SER A 94 6.74 -27.69 -17.43
C SER A 94 7.15 -26.37 -18.07
N GLU A 95 6.41 -25.89 -19.08
CA GLU A 95 6.67 -24.62 -19.75
C GLU A 95 6.28 -23.43 -18.87
N VAL A 96 5.33 -23.58 -17.94
CA VAL A 96 5.01 -22.58 -16.91
C VAL A 96 6.08 -22.56 -15.83
N ARG A 97 6.49 -23.75 -15.34
CA ARG A 97 7.49 -23.87 -14.26
C ARG A 97 8.79 -23.12 -14.48
N ARG A 98 9.27 -23.05 -15.74
CA ARG A 98 10.50 -22.32 -16.04
C ARG A 98 10.42 -20.82 -15.73
N TYR A 99 9.21 -20.24 -15.69
CA TYR A 99 8.98 -18.82 -15.44
C TYR A 99 9.11 -18.43 -13.97
N ALA A 100 9.15 -19.39 -13.04
CA ALA A 100 9.42 -19.12 -11.63
C ALA A 100 10.69 -18.28 -11.42
N ASN A 101 11.75 -18.57 -12.18
CA ASN A 101 13.02 -17.84 -12.07
C ASN A 101 12.99 -16.44 -12.72
N TYR A 102 11.94 -16.08 -13.44
CA TYR A 102 11.80 -14.77 -14.11
C TYR A 102 10.97 -13.77 -13.32
N VAL A 103 10.34 -14.22 -12.22
CA VAL A 103 9.64 -13.34 -11.29
C VAL A 103 10.64 -12.52 -10.49
N GLN A 104 10.48 -11.21 -10.50
CA GLN A 104 11.39 -10.26 -9.86
C GLN A 104 10.64 -9.33 -8.92
N LEU A 105 11.29 -9.01 -7.80
CA LEU A 105 10.94 -7.84 -7.01
C LEU A 105 11.59 -6.62 -7.66
N MET A 106 10.80 -5.57 -7.90
CA MET A 106 11.30 -4.31 -8.43
C MET A 106 10.91 -3.15 -7.50
N THR A 107 11.80 -2.17 -7.38
CA THR A 107 11.59 -0.98 -6.53
C THR A 107 11.88 0.30 -7.30
N SER A 108 11.17 1.38 -6.97
CA SER A 108 11.38 2.69 -7.56
C SER A 108 12.46 3.52 -6.87
N ALA A 109 13.14 2.97 -5.86
CA ALA A 109 14.07 3.71 -5.04
C ALA A 109 15.38 2.95 -4.80
N GLU A 110 16.48 3.67 -4.95
CA GLU A 110 17.81 3.21 -4.51
C GLU A 110 17.96 3.33 -2.99
N HIS A 111 17.23 4.28 -2.36
CA HIS A 111 17.25 4.54 -0.92
C HIS A 111 15.83 4.87 -0.45
N ALA A 112 15.43 4.36 0.72
CA ALA A 112 14.11 4.65 1.27
C ALA A 112 14.17 5.69 2.38
N THR A 113 13.15 6.55 2.42
CA THR A 113 12.97 7.60 3.43
C THR A 113 11.64 7.44 4.17
N SER A 114 11.52 8.08 5.33
CA SER A 114 10.28 8.16 6.13
C SER A 114 9.11 8.80 5.38
N ASP A 115 9.41 9.59 4.33
CA ASP A 115 8.42 10.27 3.50
C ASP A 115 7.78 9.38 2.41
N ASN A 116 8.10 8.07 2.39
CA ASN A 116 7.52 7.08 1.47
C ASN A 116 7.72 7.43 -0.03
N GLY A 117 8.91 7.92 -0.39
CA GLY A 117 9.27 8.19 -1.80
C GLY A 117 9.53 6.93 -2.65
N HIS A 118 9.17 5.74 -2.17
CA HIS A 118 9.46 4.48 -2.84
C HIS A 118 8.20 3.64 -3.03
N HIS A 119 8.15 2.93 -4.15
CA HIS A 119 7.14 1.91 -4.43
C HIS A 119 7.83 0.62 -4.84
N ALA A 120 7.26 -0.52 -4.47
CA ALA A 120 7.72 -1.83 -4.89
C ALA A 120 6.59 -2.58 -5.57
N VAL A 121 6.97 -3.38 -6.56
CA VAL A 121 6.08 -4.23 -7.35
C VAL A 121 6.75 -5.59 -7.57
N VAL A 122 5.95 -6.60 -7.86
CA VAL A 122 6.44 -7.86 -8.43
C VAL A 122 6.19 -7.81 -9.93
N ALA A 123 7.17 -8.19 -10.73
CA ALA A 123 7.05 -8.17 -12.18
C ALA A 123 7.68 -9.40 -12.83
N MET A 124 7.14 -9.75 -13.99
CA MET A 124 7.79 -10.60 -14.97
C MET A 124 7.90 -9.79 -16.27
N CYS A 125 9.12 -9.60 -16.76
CA CYS A 125 9.38 -8.82 -17.97
C CYS A 125 9.63 -9.76 -19.16
N PHE A 126 8.93 -9.52 -20.26
CA PHE A 126 9.06 -10.22 -21.52
C PHE A 126 9.54 -9.27 -22.64
N ASP A 127 9.78 -9.79 -23.84
CA ASP A 127 10.26 -8.98 -24.97
C ASP A 127 9.27 -7.88 -25.39
N ASP A 128 7.96 -8.09 -25.18
CA ASP A 128 6.89 -7.22 -25.68
C ASP A 128 5.89 -6.74 -24.61
N PHE A 129 5.87 -7.32 -23.41
CA PHE A 129 5.05 -6.86 -22.29
C PHE A 129 5.68 -7.22 -20.93
N ALA A 130 5.05 -6.76 -19.85
CA ALA A 130 5.29 -7.23 -18.50
C ALA A 130 3.97 -7.61 -17.80
N ILE A 131 4.01 -8.64 -16.96
CA ILE A 131 2.96 -8.92 -15.97
C ILE A 131 3.40 -8.29 -14.66
N ILE A 132 2.55 -7.46 -14.05
CA ILE A 132 2.90 -6.65 -12.88
C ILE A 132 1.85 -6.86 -11.78
N ILE A 133 2.32 -7.04 -10.55
CA ILE A 133 1.52 -7.02 -9.32
C ILE A 133 2.00 -5.85 -8.46
N GLY A 134 1.21 -4.79 -8.42
CA GLY A 134 1.45 -3.60 -7.59
C GLY A 134 0.51 -3.54 -6.39
N HIS A 135 0.72 -4.40 -5.39
CA HIS A 135 -0.24 -4.63 -4.30
C HIS A 135 -0.74 -3.35 -3.62
N ALA A 136 0.11 -2.35 -3.38
CA ALA A 136 -0.32 -1.14 -2.67
C ALA A 136 -1.31 -0.28 -3.48
N LEU A 137 -1.34 -0.44 -4.80
CA LEU A 137 -2.11 0.40 -5.72
C LEU A 137 -3.22 -0.36 -6.46
N GLN A 138 -3.09 -1.67 -6.65
CA GLN A 138 -4.02 -2.53 -7.37
C GLN A 138 -4.30 -3.81 -6.58
N SER A 139 -5.52 -4.35 -6.73
CA SER A 139 -5.92 -5.63 -6.13
C SER A 139 -5.70 -6.84 -7.04
N VAL A 140 -5.38 -6.60 -8.32
CA VAL A 140 -5.22 -7.62 -9.36
C VAL A 140 -3.90 -7.42 -10.09
N ALA A 141 -3.43 -8.49 -10.72
CA ALA A 141 -2.32 -8.39 -11.67
C ALA A 141 -2.78 -7.64 -12.94
N PHE A 142 -1.85 -7.01 -13.64
CA PHE A 142 -2.12 -6.39 -14.93
C PHE A 142 -0.99 -6.61 -15.92
N GLN A 143 -1.32 -6.51 -17.22
CA GLN A 143 -0.35 -6.56 -18.30
C GLN A 143 -0.05 -5.14 -18.79
N ALA A 144 1.23 -4.82 -18.95
CA ALA A 144 1.70 -3.56 -19.50
C ALA A 144 2.55 -3.83 -20.75
N PRO A 145 2.14 -3.38 -21.95
CA PRO A 145 2.94 -3.56 -23.16
C PRO A 145 4.22 -2.73 -23.12
N LEU A 146 5.28 -3.23 -23.76
CA LEU A 146 6.56 -2.52 -23.86
C LEU A 146 6.39 -1.18 -24.58
N GLY A 147 6.90 -0.10 -23.98
CA GLY A 147 6.71 1.27 -24.46
C GLY A 147 5.26 1.78 -24.33
N GLY A 148 4.36 0.98 -23.75
CA GLY A 148 2.99 1.34 -23.51
C GLY A 148 2.75 1.99 -22.15
N THR A 149 1.46 2.21 -21.84
CA THR A 149 1.01 2.73 -20.55
C THR A 149 -0.14 1.89 -20.04
N PHE A 150 -0.23 1.76 -18.71
CA PHE A 150 -1.36 1.15 -18.03
C PHE A 150 -2.01 2.18 -17.10
N ASN A 151 -3.31 2.36 -17.23
CA ASN A 151 -4.07 3.24 -16.34
C ASN A 151 -4.49 2.46 -15.12
N MET A 152 -3.83 2.71 -13.99
CA MET A 152 -4.23 2.16 -12.70
C MET A 152 -5.58 2.75 -12.24
N ALA A 153 -6.26 2.03 -11.37
CA ALA A 153 -7.43 2.53 -10.66
C ALA A 153 -7.11 3.89 -10.02
N PRO A 154 -8.07 4.84 -9.98
CA PRO A 154 -7.86 6.13 -9.36
C PRO A 154 -7.37 6.00 -7.92
N TYR A 155 -6.10 6.35 -7.71
CA TYR A 155 -5.50 6.45 -6.39
C TYR A 155 -5.69 7.88 -5.89
N ILE A 156 -6.40 8.03 -4.78
CA ILE A 156 -6.58 9.31 -4.10
C ILE A 156 -5.50 9.40 -3.03
N PRO A 157 -4.37 10.10 -3.27
CA PRO A 157 -3.37 10.28 -2.25
C PRO A 157 -3.97 11.07 -1.08
N LEU A 158 -3.64 10.66 0.16
CA LEU A 158 -4.01 11.41 1.36
C LEU A 158 -3.20 12.71 1.53
N PHE A 159 -2.18 12.93 0.69
CA PHE A 159 -1.21 14.01 0.85
C PHE A 159 -0.80 14.68 -0.46
N GLY A 160 -0.10 15.81 -0.28
CA GLY A 160 0.46 16.65 -1.33
C GLY A 160 -0.58 17.61 -1.89
N GLU A 161 -0.21 18.88 -2.03
CA GLU A 161 -1.00 19.84 -2.80
C GLU A 161 -1.41 19.26 -4.17
N PRO A 162 -0.55 18.55 -4.94
CA PRO A 162 -0.97 17.96 -6.20
C PRO A 162 -2.10 16.92 -6.05
N GLY A 163 -2.08 16.15 -4.97
CA GLY A 163 -3.12 15.17 -4.65
C GLY A 163 -4.45 15.82 -4.32
N GLN A 164 -4.42 16.84 -3.46
CA GLN A 164 -5.59 17.62 -3.05
C GLN A 164 -6.12 18.52 -4.18
N GLU A 165 -5.25 18.98 -5.09
CA GLU A 165 -5.64 19.72 -6.28
C GLU A 165 -6.29 18.83 -7.33
N ARG A 166 -5.80 17.60 -7.48
CA ARG A 166 -6.36 16.58 -8.37
C ARG A 166 -7.71 16.09 -7.88
N PHE A 167 -7.86 15.86 -6.58
CA PHE A 167 -9.08 15.33 -5.96
C PHE A 167 -9.68 16.36 -5.02
N LYS A 168 -10.70 17.09 -5.51
CA LYS A 168 -11.41 18.10 -4.71
C LYS A 168 -12.77 17.58 -4.29
N TYR A 169 -12.96 17.52 -2.97
CA TYR A 169 -14.25 17.27 -2.36
C TYR A 169 -14.97 18.60 -2.10
N PHE A 170 -16.25 18.66 -2.42
CA PHE A 170 -17.08 19.83 -2.13
C PHE A 170 -18.55 19.43 -2.01
N ILE A 171 -19.34 20.30 -1.39
CA ILE A 171 -20.79 20.17 -1.30
C ILE A 171 -21.42 21.02 -2.39
N HIS A 172 -22.32 20.44 -3.18
CA HIS A 172 -23.11 21.16 -4.17
C HIS A 172 -24.54 20.62 -4.14
N ASP A 173 -25.51 21.50 -3.92
CA ASP A 173 -26.93 21.19 -3.71
C ASP A 173 -27.17 20.18 -2.59
N GLY A 174 -26.46 20.34 -1.46
CA GLY A 174 -26.54 19.44 -0.31
C GLY A 174 -26.00 18.02 -0.56
N LYS A 175 -25.36 17.79 -1.72
CA LYS A 175 -24.75 16.50 -2.08
C LYS A 175 -23.24 16.62 -2.10
N PHE A 176 -22.58 15.62 -1.51
CA PHE A 176 -21.13 15.47 -1.62
C PHE A 176 -20.75 15.13 -3.06
N LYS A 177 -19.81 15.90 -3.62
CA LYS A 177 -19.21 15.67 -4.94
C LYS A 177 -17.70 15.56 -4.80
N LEU A 178 -17.12 14.72 -5.65
CA LEU A 178 -15.69 14.62 -5.88
C LEU A 178 -15.45 15.01 -7.34
N THR A 179 -14.60 16.01 -7.57
CA THR A 179 -14.02 16.24 -8.90
C THR A 179 -12.63 15.65 -8.95
N MET A 180 -12.35 14.92 -10.04
CA MET A 180 -11.01 14.46 -10.39
C MET A 180 -10.52 15.28 -11.58
N ASN A 181 -9.51 16.12 -11.37
CA ASN A 181 -8.86 16.86 -12.45
C ASN A 181 -7.71 16.02 -13.04
N ASN A 182 -7.98 15.32 -14.14
CA ASN A 182 -6.97 14.52 -14.84
C ASN A 182 -5.96 15.35 -15.65
N GLU A 183 -6.23 16.64 -15.89
CA GLU A 183 -5.35 17.52 -16.68
C GLU A 183 -4.17 18.08 -15.86
N LYS A 184 -4.29 18.11 -14.53
CA LYS A 184 -3.34 18.78 -13.63
C LYS A 184 -2.37 17.88 -12.87
N GLY A 185 -2.31 16.58 -13.18
CA GLY A 185 -1.56 15.64 -12.34
C GLY A 185 -0.92 14.50 -13.10
N SER A 186 0.07 14.79 -13.95
CA SER A 186 1.06 13.76 -14.27
C SER A 186 1.93 13.57 -13.03
N PHE A 187 1.76 12.46 -12.33
CA PHE A 187 2.79 12.02 -11.39
C PHE A 187 4.10 11.83 -12.18
N PRO A 188 5.26 12.15 -11.59
CA PRO A 188 6.53 11.86 -12.24
C PRO A 188 6.59 10.37 -12.60
N VAL A 189 7.17 10.06 -13.76
CA VAL A 189 7.40 8.68 -14.18
C VAL A 189 8.27 8.01 -13.12
N LEU A 190 7.78 6.90 -12.57
CA LEU A 190 8.55 6.07 -11.65
C LEU A 190 9.43 5.12 -12.48
N PHE A 191 10.71 5.09 -12.17
CA PHE A 191 11.65 4.14 -12.75
C PHE A 191 11.86 3.01 -11.76
N PHE A 192 11.64 1.77 -12.20
CA PHE A 192 11.82 0.59 -11.36
C PHE A 192 13.10 -0.14 -11.73
N SER A 193 13.83 -0.60 -10.73
CA SER A 193 14.97 -1.50 -10.88
C SER A 193 14.77 -2.75 -10.04
N GLU A 194 15.37 -3.86 -10.47
CA GLU A 194 15.40 -5.11 -9.72
C GLU A 194 15.96 -4.89 -8.31
N MET A 195 15.34 -5.55 -7.33
CA MET A 195 15.72 -5.53 -5.93
C MET A 195 15.87 -6.93 -5.39
N ASP A 196 16.97 -7.18 -4.70
CA ASP A 196 17.20 -8.41 -3.96
C ASP A 196 16.23 -8.48 -2.78
N ALA A 197 15.38 -9.51 -2.76
CA ALA A 197 14.35 -9.68 -1.76
C ALA A 197 14.90 -9.88 -0.34
N ASP A 198 16.03 -10.58 -0.19
CA ASP A 198 16.70 -10.74 1.09
C ASP A 198 17.31 -9.38 1.54
N LYS A 199 17.76 -8.52 0.61
CA LYS A 199 18.30 -7.19 0.97
C LYS A 199 17.25 -6.11 1.16
N ALA A 200 16.02 -6.32 0.70
CA ALA A 200 14.92 -5.36 0.75
C ALA A 200 14.70 -4.78 2.16
N VAL A 201 14.72 -5.65 3.18
CA VAL A 201 14.51 -5.26 4.58
C VAL A 201 15.63 -4.34 5.08
N ASN A 202 16.88 -4.75 4.91
CA ASN A 202 18.04 -4.04 5.45
C ASN A 202 18.39 -2.76 4.69
N GLN A 203 18.12 -2.70 3.38
CA GLN A 203 18.50 -1.56 2.54
C GLN A 203 17.41 -0.50 2.46
N LEU A 204 16.13 -0.87 2.60
CA LEU A 204 15.02 0.07 2.47
C LEU A 204 14.14 0.11 3.72
N THR A 205 13.58 -1.02 4.15
CA THR A 205 12.56 -1.02 5.21
C THR A 205 13.07 -0.49 6.54
N ILE A 206 14.17 -1.07 7.04
CA ILE A 206 14.76 -0.67 8.33
C ILE A 206 15.22 0.79 8.26
N PRO A 207 16.02 1.23 7.27
CA PRO A 207 16.41 2.64 7.17
C PRO A 207 15.22 3.62 7.12
N ALA A 208 14.15 3.29 6.38
CA ALA A 208 12.96 4.12 6.34
C ALA A 208 12.17 4.15 7.67
N ALA A 209 12.27 3.09 8.47
CA ALA A 209 11.71 3.04 9.81
C ALA A 209 12.58 3.78 10.83
N GLU A 210 13.89 3.75 10.69
CA GLU A 210 14.85 4.45 11.58
C GLU A 210 14.89 5.96 11.34
N GLU A 211 14.47 6.44 10.18
CA GLU A 211 14.46 7.88 9.91
C GLU A 211 13.40 8.61 10.75
N LEU A 212 13.89 9.35 11.74
CA LEU A 212 13.11 10.20 12.63
C LEU A 212 13.45 11.68 12.42
N LYS A 213 12.47 12.55 12.64
CA LYS A 213 12.61 14.01 12.63
C LYS A 213 12.04 14.60 13.92
N THR A 214 12.47 15.80 14.26
CA THR A 214 11.94 16.53 15.42
C THR A 214 10.50 16.98 15.16
N VAL A 215 9.63 16.79 16.13
CA VAL A 215 8.21 17.15 16.00
C VAL A 215 8.02 18.63 16.35
N GLY A 216 7.53 19.44 15.42
CA GLY A 216 7.23 20.84 15.66
C GLY A 216 8.42 21.67 16.18
N GLY A 217 9.65 21.30 15.80
CA GLY A 217 10.89 21.93 16.29
C GLY A 217 11.29 21.55 17.71
N GLN A 218 10.62 20.59 18.35
CA GLN A 218 10.98 20.12 19.69
C GLN A 218 12.08 19.05 19.61
N GLU A 219 13.32 19.42 19.96
CA GLU A 219 14.50 18.54 19.87
C GLU A 219 14.39 17.24 20.67
N HIS A 220 13.57 17.23 21.73
CA HIS A 220 13.41 16.08 22.62
C HIS A 220 12.32 15.10 22.17
N ILE A 221 11.59 15.39 21.09
CA ILE A 221 10.57 14.49 20.52
C ILE A 221 10.96 14.16 19.09
N VAL A 222 11.41 12.93 18.88
CA VAL A 222 11.75 12.39 17.56
C VAL A 222 10.69 11.38 17.15
N MET A 223 10.09 11.60 15.98
CA MET A 223 9.07 10.73 15.39
C MET A 223 9.33 10.63 13.89
N PRO A 224 8.86 9.58 13.21
CA PRO A 224 8.89 9.57 11.75
C PRO A 224 8.05 10.73 11.20
N THR A 225 8.37 11.23 10.00
CA THR A 225 7.61 12.36 9.42
C THR A 225 6.13 12.00 9.28
N ARG A 226 5.85 10.84 8.67
CA ARG A 226 4.50 10.33 8.40
C ARG A 226 4.46 8.82 8.51
N LYS A 227 3.30 8.29 8.86
CA LYS A 227 2.96 6.87 8.76
C LYS A 227 1.58 6.70 8.15
N TYR A 228 1.34 5.54 7.55
CA TYR A 228 0.16 5.32 6.76
C TYR A 228 -0.37 3.90 6.93
N LEU A 229 -1.67 3.77 6.73
CA LEU A 229 -2.43 2.53 6.74
C LEU A 229 -3.45 2.57 5.61
N SER A 230 -3.65 1.45 4.92
CA SER A 230 -4.68 1.26 3.90
C SER A 230 -5.28 -0.13 4.05
N ILE A 231 -6.56 -0.17 4.39
CA ILE A 231 -7.32 -1.38 4.64
C ILE A 231 -8.19 -1.71 3.44
N ARG A 232 -8.22 -2.99 3.10
CA ARG A 232 -9.15 -3.56 2.13
C ARG A 232 -10.19 -4.38 2.84
N SER A 233 -11.39 -4.43 2.27
CA SER A 233 -12.46 -5.27 2.80
C SER A 233 -13.29 -5.85 1.67
N LEU A 234 -13.91 -7.01 1.95
CA LEU A 234 -14.90 -7.63 1.08
C LEU A 234 -16.29 -7.08 1.41
N LEU A 235 -16.96 -6.56 0.39
CA LEU A 235 -18.32 -6.03 0.49
C LEU A 235 -19.30 -6.99 -0.17
N ASP A 236 -20.44 -7.24 0.45
CA ASP A 236 -21.49 -8.08 -0.14
C ASP A 236 -22.17 -7.41 -1.36
N GLU A 237 -22.14 -6.08 -1.43
CA GLU A 237 -22.73 -5.30 -2.53
C GLU A 237 -21.66 -4.53 -3.31
N LYS A 238 -21.85 -4.38 -4.62
CA LYS A 238 -20.94 -3.60 -5.47
C LYS A 238 -20.90 -2.13 -5.03
N PRO A 239 -19.74 -1.54 -4.73
CA PRO A 239 -19.65 -0.11 -4.49
C PRO A 239 -19.92 0.70 -5.77
N GLN A 240 -20.46 1.90 -5.62
CA GLN A 240 -20.89 2.75 -6.72
C GLN A 240 -19.87 3.83 -7.08
N ARG A 241 -19.01 4.24 -6.14
CA ARG A 241 -18.12 5.40 -6.28
C ARG A 241 -16.64 5.07 -6.14
N ILE A 242 -16.31 3.96 -5.49
CA ILE A 242 -14.93 3.47 -5.36
C ILE A 242 -14.72 2.26 -6.27
N ASP A 243 -13.50 2.10 -6.74
CA ASP A 243 -13.12 0.95 -7.54
C ASP A 243 -13.17 -0.33 -6.72
N ALA A 244 -13.58 -1.42 -7.34
CA ALA A 244 -13.71 -2.71 -6.67
C ALA A 244 -13.63 -3.87 -7.65
N VAL A 245 -13.07 -4.98 -7.16
CA VAL A 245 -12.91 -6.22 -7.92
C VAL A 245 -13.87 -7.26 -7.36
N SER A 246 -14.56 -8.00 -8.24
CA SER A 246 -15.42 -9.10 -7.83
C SER A 246 -14.59 -10.31 -7.42
N VAL A 247 -14.84 -10.84 -6.22
CA VAL A 247 -14.15 -12.01 -5.66
C VAL A 247 -15.17 -12.90 -4.96
N ASN A 248 -15.36 -14.13 -5.44
CA ASN A 248 -16.24 -15.13 -4.81
C ASN A 248 -17.65 -14.62 -4.47
N GLY A 249 -18.25 -13.83 -5.37
CA GLY A 249 -19.59 -13.25 -5.18
C GLY A 249 -19.63 -12.00 -4.29
N LYS A 250 -18.48 -11.53 -3.79
CA LYS A 250 -18.30 -10.28 -3.05
C LYS A 250 -17.47 -9.27 -3.85
N TRP A 251 -17.27 -8.08 -3.30
CA TRP A 251 -16.53 -6.98 -3.92
C TRP A 251 -15.40 -6.51 -3.02
N LEU A 252 -14.16 -6.76 -3.43
CA LEU A 252 -12.96 -6.33 -2.74
C LEU A 252 -12.64 -4.87 -3.10
N THR A 253 -12.48 -4.01 -2.09
CA THR A 253 -12.13 -2.61 -2.28
C THR A 253 -11.35 -2.04 -1.09
N THR A 254 -10.65 -0.93 -1.29
CA THR A 254 -10.04 -0.16 -0.20
C THR A 254 -11.12 0.65 0.52
N THR A 255 -11.43 0.25 1.76
CA THR A 255 -12.49 0.84 2.59
C THR A 255 -11.96 1.90 3.55
N MET A 256 -10.67 1.92 3.83
CA MET A 256 -10.08 2.92 4.72
C MET A 256 -8.65 3.22 4.34
N ARG A 257 -8.28 4.50 4.41
CA ARG A 257 -6.89 4.94 4.44
C ARG A 257 -6.69 5.90 5.60
N ILE A 258 -5.59 5.75 6.32
CA ILE A 258 -5.18 6.61 7.42
C ILE A 258 -3.77 7.11 7.14
N GLN A 259 -3.53 8.37 7.46
CA GLN A 259 -2.21 8.96 7.55
C GLN A 259 -2.07 9.62 8.91
N VAL A 260 -0.98 9.31 9.60
CA VAL A 260 -0.53 10.01 10.78
C VAL A 260 0.65 10.89 10.38
N ASN A 261 0.49 12.19 10.46
CA ASN A 261 1.52 13.18 10.17
C ASN A 261 2.03 13.75 11.50
N PHE A 262 3.15 13.21 11.98
CA PHE A 262 3.73 13.63 13.26
C PHE A 262 4.32 15.04 13.18
N GLU A 263 4.90 15.41 12.03
CA GLU A 263 5.46 16.75 11.81
C GLU A 263 4.41 17.86 12.04
N LYS A 264 3.19 17.64 11.55
CA LYS A 264 2.07 18.58 11.70
C LYS A 264 1.15 18.26 12.89
N ALA A 265 1.40 17.15 13.57
CA ALA A 265 0.51 16.56 14.57
C ALA A 265 -0.93 16.47 14.04
N GLU A 266 -1.11 15.82 12.89
CA GLU A 266 -2.38 15.69 12.18
C GLU A 266 -2.66 14.21 11.83
N ILE A 267 -3.92 13.80 11.92
CA ILE A 267 -4.38 12.52 11.39
C ILE A 267 -5.37 12.80 10.26
N SER A 268 -5.09 12.26 9.08
CA SER A 268 -5.97 12.36 7.92
C SER A 268 -6.54 10.98 7.62
N MET A 269 -7.86 10.89 7.45
CA MET A 269 -8.55 9.64 7.15
C MET A 269 -9.39 9.79 5.89
N GLN A 270 -9.44 8.73 5.08
CA GLN A 270 -10.36 8.60 3.95
C GLN A 270 -11.15 7.32 4.11
N ILE A 271 -12.47 7.48 4.29
CA ILE A 271 -13.43 6.38 4.40
C ILE A 271 -14.58 6.66 3.42
N PRO A 272 -14.91 5.73 2.50
CA PRO A 272 -16.03 5.90 1.57
C PRO A 272 -17.36 5.95 2.33
N ASN A 273 -18.04 7.09 2.34
CA ASN A 273 -19.25 7.23 3.16
C ASN A 273 -20.40 6.32 2.65
N ARG A 274 -20.91 6.58 1.45
CA ARG A 274 -22.02 5.80 0.87
C ARG A 274 -21.68 4.34 0.55
N ASP A 275 -20.44 4.09 0.17
CA ASP A 275 -19.99 2.76 -0.23
C ASP A 275 -19.51 1.90 0.95
N TRP A 276 -19.37 2.49 2.15
CA TRP A 276 -18.94 1.76 3.33
C TRP A 276 -19.71 2.19 4.59
N MET A 277 -19.53 3.42 5.07
CA MET A 277 -20.11 3.86 6.37
C MET A 277 -21.64 3.77 6.45
N ASP A 278 -22.36 4.05 5.37
CA ASP A 278 -23.83 3.99 5.33
C ASP A 278 -24.38 2.57 5.21
N ARG A 279 -23.52 1.55 5.04
CA ARG A 279 -23.95 0.17 4.81
C ARG A 279 -24.32 -0.53 6.11
N ILE A 280 -25.07 -1.63 5.97
CA ILE A 280 -25.41 -2.48 7.12
C ILE A 280 -24.14 -3.10 7.74
N GLN A 281 -23.15 -3.44 6.91
CA GLN A 281 -21.89 -4.06 7.32
C GLN A 281 -21.06 -3.21 8.29
N SER A 282 -21.21 -1.88 8.26
CA SER A 282 -20.46 -0.95 9.12
C SER A 282 -21.21 -0.55 10.39
N LYS A 283 -22.42 -1.08 10.63
CA LYS A 283 -23.26 -0.65 11.77
C LYS A 283 -22.66 -0.94 13.14
N ASP A 284 -21.86 -1.99 13.23
CA ASP A 284 -21.17 -2.37 14.47
C ASP A 284 -19.79 -1.70 14.60
N TRP A 285 -19.39 -0.87 13.62
CA TRP A 285 -18.18 -0.07 13.74
C TRP A 285 -18.40 0.96 14.86
N PRO A 286 -17.63 0.91 15.96
CA PRO A 286 -17.83 1.80 17.08
C PRO A 286 -17.53 3.24 16.65
N LEU A 287 -18.58 3.99 16.34
CA LEU A 287 -18.53 5.44 16.18
C LEU A 287 -18.35 6.17 17.54
N THR A 288 -18.14 5.43 18.64
CA THR A 288 -17.85 5.97 19.97
C THR A 288 -16.43 6.52 20.04
N LEU A 289 -16.15 7.52 19.22
CA LEU A 289 -15.15 8.52 19.53
C LEU A 289 -15.93 9.73 20.07
N ASP A 290 -15.66 10.03 21.35
CA ASP A 290 -16.22 11.09 22.20
C ASP A 290 -16.69 12.35 21.42
N PRO A 291 -17.90 12.87 21.69
CA PRO A 291 -18.40 14.14 21.12
C PRO A 291 -17.46 15.35 21.28
N CYS A 292 -16.61 15.40 22.30
CA CYS A 292 -15.57 16.43 22.43
C CYS A 292 -14.41 16.25 21.43
N ARG A 293 -14.27 15.06 20.82
CA ARG A 293 -13.36 14.73 19.71
C ARG A 293 -14.08 14.68 18.34
N GLN A 294 -15.40 14.89 18.28
CA GLN A 294 -16.16 14.95 17.02
C GLN A 294 -15.83 16.17 16.14
N ALA A 295 -15.10 17.16 16.65
CA ALA A 295 -14.55 18.24 15.83
C ALA A 295 -13.50 17.76 14.80
N ASN A 296 -12.97 16.53 14.96
CA ASN A 296 -11.85 16.01 14.16
C ASN A 296 -12.19 14.79 13.30
N TRP A 297 -13.47 14.50 13.10
CA TRP A 297 -13.91 13.53 12.10
C TRP A 297 -14.30 14.26 10.81
N VAL A 298 -13.40 14.23 9.83
CA VAL A 298 -13.76 14.58 8.45
C VAL A 298 -14.39 13.35 7.79
N ALA A 299 -15.64 13.04 8.16
CA ALA A 299 -16.53 12.37 7.22
C ALA A 299 -16.87 13.38 6.10
N PHE A 300 -15.92 13.60 5.18
CA PHE A 300 -16.01 14.57 4.08
C PHE A 300 -16.52 15.98 4.46
N ARG A 301 -16.26 16.47 5.68
CA ARG A 301 -16.63 17.83 6.14
C ARG A 301 -15.38 18.69 6.31
N GLU A 302 -14.87 19.25 5.21
CA GLU A 302 -13.79 20.27 5.13
C GLU A 302 -12.42 19.91 5.77
N PRO A 303 -11.30 20.49 5.28
CA PRO A 303 -10.01 20.37 5.95
C PRO A 303 -10.00 21.28 7.19
N VAL A 304 -10.32 20.73 8.36
CA VAL A 304 -10.02 21.40 9.63
C VAL A 304 -8.60 21.03 10.03
N GLN A 305 -7.66 21.98 9.91
CA GLN A 305 -6.36 21.88 10.57
C GLN A 305 -6.57 22.09 12.07
N GLN A 306 -6.45 21.04 12.88
CA GLN A 306 -6.30 21.17 14.33
C GLN A 306 -4.88 20.80 14.75
N LYS A 307 -4.29 21.63 15.63
CA LYS A 307 -3.04 21.34 16.33
C LYS A 307 -3.32 20.43 17.52
N TRP A 308 -2.68 19.28 17.56
CA TRP A 308 -2.77 18.34 18.68
C TRP A 308 -1.79 18.69 19.79
N THR A 309 -2.11 18.29 21.02
CA THR A 309 -1.20 18.34 22.17
C THR A 309 -0.39 17.04 22.27
N LYS A 310 0.75 17.08 22.96
CA LYS A 310 1.72 15.97 23.10
C LYS A 310 1.09 14.64 23.55
N GLU A 311 0.12 14.67 24.47
CA GLU A 311 -0.52 13.46 25.01
C GLU A 311 -1.45 12.78 23.98
N THR A 312 -2.15 13.56 23.17
CA THR A 312 -3.12 13.02 22.21
C THR A 312 -2.47 12.41 20.96
N ALA A 313 -1.28 12.86 20.57
CA ALA A 313 -0.51 12.27 19.49
C ALA A 313 0.07 10.89 19.86
N VAL A 314 0.48 10.71 21.12
CA VAL A 314 1.00 9.43 21.64
C VAL A 314 -0.13 8.39 21.75
N ASP A 315 -1.29 8.78 22.29
CA ASP A 315 -2.46 7.89 22.39
C ASP A 315 -2.96 7.43 21.01
N ALA A 316 -2.95 8.31 20.01
CA ALA A 316 -3.38 7.95 18.66
C ALA A 316 -2.40 7.02 17.94
N ALA A 317 -1.09 7.16 18.20
CA ALA A 317 -0.08 6.24 17.70
C ALA A 317 -0.23 4.84 18.33
N ALA A 318 -0.52 4.77 19.64
CA ALA A 318 -0.82 3.53 20.34
C ALA A 318 -2.11 2.86 19.81
N GLN A 319 -3.17 3.62 19.57
CA GLN A 319 -4.42 3.09 19.00
C GLN A 319 -4.26 2.61 17.55
N CYS A 320 -3.33 3.17 16.77
CA CYS A 320 -2.99 2.65 15.45
C CYS A 320 -2.14 1.37 15.50
N ALA A 321 -1.57 1.01 16.66
CA ALA A 321 -0.80 -0.21 16.86
C ALA A 321 -1.67 -1.39 17.37
N ASP A 322 -2.85 -1.10 17.93
CA ASP A 322 -3.81 -2.08 18.46
C ASP A 322 -4.90 -2.53 17.46
N VAL A 323 -4.82 -2.08 16.19
CA VAL A 323 -5.75 -2.41 15.07
C VAL A 323 -5.03 -3.16 13.98
#